data_AF-A0A3S0XGZ6-F1
#
_entry.id   AF-A0A3S0XGZ6-F1
#
_cell.length_a   1.000
_cell.length_b   1.000
_cell.length_c   1.000
_cell.angle_alpha   90.00
_cell.angle_beta   90.00
_cell.angle_gamma   90.00
#
_symmetry.space_group_name_H-M   'P 1'
#
loop_
_entity.id
_entity.type
_entity.pdbx_description
1 polymer ?
#
loop_
_entity_poly.entity_id
_entity_poly.type
_entity_poly.pdbx_seq_one_letter_code
_entity_poly.pdbx_strand_id
1 'polypeptide(L)'
;MIASIDYEGQLIYIKYILTLAEYDKNGKMSLTFNPEKYKELLIAYLPKIIRTEAENKQALAIIEDLMHRERTPEENELYQLLITLIEKFEQEYYQPDEQINPHSMILFLLEQFDRNREDLQVVLGSENVVNHILHGEQKITPEQARKLGEFFHVEPSLFIM
;
A
#
# COMPACT_ATOMS: atom_id res chain seq x y z
N MET A 1 -19.63 -22.85 -26.86
CA MET A 1 -19.92 -23.73 -25.71
C MET A 1 -19.76 -25.14 -26.22
N ILE A 2 -18.78 -25.91 -25.76
CA ILE A 2 -18.44 -27.19 -26.40
C ILE A 2 -19.00 -28.38 -25.60
N ALA A 3 -19.05 -28.29 -24.27
CA ALA A 3 -19.75 -29.24 -23.40
C ALA A 3 -19.92 -28.66 -21.98
N SER A 4 -20.78 -29.28 -21.18
CA SER A 4 -20.81 -29.13 -19.72
C SER A 4 -20.54 -30.49 -19.07
N ILE A 5 -19.76 -30.52 -18.01
CA ILE A 5 -19.51 -31.72 -17.21
C ILE A 5 -19.95 -31.47 -15.77
N ASP A 6 -20.41 -32.53 -15.12
CA ASP A 6 -20.57 -32.55 -13.66
C ASP A 6 -19.24 -32.99 -13.06
N TYR A 7 -18.60 -32.09 -12.32
CA TYR A 7 -17.36 -32.34 -11.61
C TYR A 7 -17.59 -32.05 -10.13
N GLU A 8 -17.47 -33.08 -9.30
CA GLU A 8 -17.69 -33.00 -7.85
C GLU A 8 -19.03 -32.36 -7.45
N GLY A 9 -20.09 -32.59 -8.23
CA GLY A 9 -21.42 -32.04 -7.98
C GLY A 9 -21.58 -30.58 -8.42
N GLN A 10 -20.58 -30.01 -9.10
CA GLN A 10 -20.65 -28.69 -9.68
C GLN A 10 -20.66 -28.77 -11.21
N LEU A 11 -21.61 -28.06 -11.83
CA LEU A 11 -21.72 -27.99 -13.28
C LEU A 11 -20.66 -27.01 -13.83
N ILE A 12 -19.68 -27.55 -14.56
CA ILE A 12 -18.60 -26.79 -15.19
C ILE A 12 -18.82 -26.71 -16.69
N TYR A 13 -18.71 -25.50 -17.26
CA TYR A 13 -18.82 -25.26 -18.70
C TYR A 13 -17.45 -25.23 -19.36
N ILE A 14 -17.23 -26.11 -20.32
CA ILE A 14 -15.98 -26.22 -21.05
C ILE A 14 -16.02 -25.28 -22.26
N LYS A 15 -15.12 -24.30 -22.24
CA LYS A 15 -14.95 -23.33 -23.34
C LYS A 15 -14.10 -23.92 -24.48
N TYR A 16 -13.05 -24.67 -24.15
CA TYR A 16 -12.12 -25.32 -25.10
C TYR A 16 -11.60 -26.64 -24.52
N ILE A 17 -11.33 -27.62 -25.39
CA ILE A 17 -10.62 -28.87 -25.06
C ILE A 17 -9.34 -28.87 -25.91
N LEU A 18 -8.19 -29.06 -25.26
CA LEU A 18 -6.87 -29.09 -25.90
C LEU A 18 -6.31 -30.51 -25.86
N THR A 19 -5.57 -30.91 -26.89
CA THR A 19 -4.71 -32.10 -26.82
C THR A 19 -3.49 -31.82 -25.93
N LEU A 20 -2.83 -32.87 -25.40
CA LEU A 20 -1.61 -32.72 -24.60
C LEU A 20 -0.52 -31.89 -25.33
N ALA A 21 -0.35 -32.10 -26.63
CA ALA A 21 0.60 -31.33 -27.44
C ALA A 21 0.19 -29.86 -27.65
N GLU A 22 -1.11 -29.55 -27.67
CA GLU A 22 -1.62 -28.17 -27.75
C GLU A 22 -1.59 -27.47 -26.39
N TYR A 23 -1.80 -28.21 -25.31
CA TYR A 23 -1.53 -27.74 -23.95
C TYR A 23 -0.06 -27.39 -23.79
N ASP A 24 0.88 -28.21 -24.27
CA ASP A 24 2.31 -27.89 -24.17
C ASP A 24 2.74 -26.72 -25.06
N LYS A 25 2.07 -26.50 -26.19
CA LYS A 25 2.32 -25.37 -27.11
C LYS A 25 1.73 -24.04 -26.63
N ASN A 26 0.54 -24.06 -26.01
CA ASN A 26 -0.15 -22.87 -25.50
C ASN A 26 0.01 -22.67 -23.98
N GLY A 27 0.54 -23.67 -23.27
CA GLY A 27 0.59 -23.76 -21.81
C GLY A 27 1.98 -23.69 -21.21
N LYS A 28 3.02 -23.43 -22.02
CA LYS A 28 4.14 -22.66 -21.49
C LYS A 28 3.67 -21.22 -21.32
N MET A 29 3.02 -20.92 -20.19
CA MET A 29 3.29 -19.63 -19.55
C MET A 29 4.80 -19.66 -19.30
N SER A 30 5.61 -19.16 -20.24
CA SER A 30 7.02 -18.98 -19.96
C SER A 30 7.04 -17.94 -18.87
N LEU A 31 7.33 -18.36 -17.65
CA LEU A 31 7.60 -17.44 -16.57
C LEU A 31 8.65 -16.47 -17.10
N THR A 32 8.38 -15.17 -16.94
CA THR A 32 9.29 -14.08 -17.33
C THR A 32 10.58 -14.08 -16.49
N PHE A 33 10.66 -15.00 -15.53
CA PHE A 33 11.68 -15.15 -14.51
C PHE A 33 11.98 -16.63 -14.25
N ASN A 34 13.12 -16.91 -13.62
CA ASN A 34 13.56 -18.25 -13.24
C ASN A 34 12.87 -18.73 -11.95
N PRO A 35 12.11 -19.84 -11.98
CA PRO A 35 11.36 -20.32 -10.83
C PRO A 35 12.23 -20.76 -9.65
N GLU A 36 13.41 -21.32 -9.88
CA GLU A 36 14.29 -21.79 -8.78
C GLU A 36 14.89 -20.59 -8.03
N LYS A 37 15.32 -19.56 -8.75
CA LYS A 37 15.77 -18.29 -8.14
C LYS A 37 14.64 -17.59 -7.40
N TYR A 38 13.44 -17.57 -7.97
CA TYR A 38 12.28 -17.00 -7.30
C TYR A 38 11.93 -17.78 -6.02
N LYS A 39 12.05 -19.10 -6.03
CA LYS A 39 11.87 -19.94 -4.84
C LYS A 39 12.87 -19.60 -3.73
N GLU A 40 14.13 -19.33 -4.06
CA GLU A 40 15.13 -18.85 -3.10
C GLU A 40 14.70 -17.53 -2.45
N LEU A 41 14.18 -16.59 -3.25
CA LEU A 41 13.62 -15.33 -2.74
C LEU A 41 12.41 -15.57 -1.81
N LEU A 42 11.48 -16.45 -2.20
CA LEU A 42 10.32 -16.77 -1.36
C LEU A 42 10.74 -17.42 -0.03
N ILE A 43 11.80 -18.24 -0.03
CA ILE A 43 12.34 -18.83 1.21
C ILE A 43 13.05 -17.77 2.05
N ALA A 44 13.75 -16.83 1.43
CA ALA A 44 14.48 -15.78 2.13
C ALA A 44 13.56 -14.76 2.80
N TYR A 45 12.49 -14.35 2.11
CA TYR A 45 11.60 -13.28 2.57
C TYR A 45 10.28 -13.78 3.18
N LEU A 46 9.91 -15.05 2.95
CA LEU A 46 8.69 -15.69 3.46
C LEU A 46 7.44 -14.81 3.37
N PRO A 47 7.13 -14.23 2.19
CA PRO A 47 6.00 -13.31 2.07
C PRO A 47 4.69 -14.02 2.45
N LYS A 48 3.87 -13.33 3.22
CA LYS A 48 2.58 -13.82 3.72
C LYS A 48 1.57 -12.69 3.74
N ILE A 49 0.29 -13.06 3.81
CA ILE A 49 -0.78 -12.08 4.07
C ILE A 49 -0.43 -11.29 5.34
N ILE A 50 -0.35 -9.97 5.17
CA ILE A 50 -0.08 -9.00 6.24
C ILE A 50 -1.36 -8.82 7.04
N ARG A 51 -1.28 -8.96 8.36
CA ARG A 51 -2.43 -8.85 9.28
C ARG A 51 -2.21 -7.84 10.39
N THR A 52 -0.99 -7.32 10.53
CA THR A 52 -0.59 -6.41 11.61
C THR A 52 0.31 -5.30 11.08
N GLU A 53 0.31 -4.16 11.77
CA GLU A 53 1.19 -3.03 11.43
C GLU A 53 2.68 -3.40 11.47
N ALA A 54 3.08 -4.27 12.40
CA ALA A 54 4.46 -4.75 12.52
C ALA A 54 4.89 -5.57 11.28
N GLU A 55 4.00 -6.41 10.76
CA GLU A 55 4.22 -7.14 9.51
C GLU A 55 4.25 -6.19 8.30
N ASN A 56 3.42 -5.14 8.30
CA ASN A 56 3.43 -4.11 7.25
C ASN A 56 4.78 -3.37 7.21
N LYS A 57 5.27 -2.93 8.37
CA LYS A 57 6.59 -2.27 8.49
C LYS A 57 7.73 -3.16 8.02
N GLN A 58 7.69 -4.46 8.31
CA GLN A 58 8.67 -5.41 7.79
C GLN A 58 8.62 -5.54 6.27
N ALA A 59 7.42 -5.63 5.69
CA ALA A 59 7.25 -5.70 4.24
C ALA A 59 7.73 -4.40 3.54
N LEU A 60 7.42 -3.24 4.11
CA LEU A 60 7.88 -1.93 3.63
C LEU A 60 9.40 -1.82 3.62
N ALA A 61 10.08 -2.28 4.68
CA ALA A 61 11.55 -2.28 4.72
C ALA A 61 12.19 -3.13 3.61
N ILE A 62 11.57 -4.26 3.25
CA ILE A 62 12.03 -5.11 2.14
C ILE A 62 11.83 -4.40 0.79
N ILE A 63 10.67 -3.77 0.60
CA ILE A 63 10.38 -2.98 -0.61
C ILE A 63 11.39 -1.85 -0.76
N GLU A 64 11.67 -1.12 0.31
CA GLU A 64 12.62 -0.01 0.30
C GLU A 64 14.01 -0.49 -0.15
N ASP A 65 14.51 -1.59 0.40
CA ASP A 65 15.78 -2.18 -0.02
C ASP A 65 15.77 -2.66 -1.50
N LEU A 66 14.64 -3.16 -2.00
CA LEU A 66 14.47 -3.53 -3.41
C LEU A 66 14.37 -2.32 -4.35
N MET A 67 13.90 -1.16 -3.88
CA MET A 67 13.80 0.07 -4.69
C MET A 67 15.17 0.70 -4.99
N HIS A 68 16.13 0.54 -4.09
CA HIS A 68 17.44 1.20 -4.19
C HIS A 68 18.46 0.45 -5.07
N ARG A 69 18.02 -0.58 -5.82
CA ARG A 69 18.89 -1.39 -6.68
C ARG A 69 18.24 -1.78 -8.00
N GLU A 70 19.09 -2.12 -8.97
CA GLU A 70 18.61 -2.77 -10.19
C GLU A 70 18.12 -4.17 -9.86
N ARG A 71 16.82 -4.40 -10.06
CA ARG A 71 16.15 -5.66 -9.74
C ARG A 71 16.26 -6.63 -10.91
N THR A 72 16.56 -7.87 -10.58
CA THR A 72 16.37 -9.01 -11.47
C THR A 72 14.87 -9.24 -11.77
N PRO A 73 14.53 -9.97 -12.84
CA PRO A 73 13.13 -10.34 -13.11
C PRO A 73 12.44 -11.01 -11.91
N GLU A 74 13.15 -11.86 -11.17
CA GLU A 74 12.62 -12.55 -9.99
C GLU A 74 12.38 -11.59 -8.80
N GLU A 75 13.30 -10.65 -8.58
CA GLU A 75 13.14 -9.60 -7.56
C GLU A 75 11.99 -8.64 -7.92
N ASN A 76 11.79 -8.35 -9.21
CA ASN A 76 10.65 -7.58 -9.67
C ASN A 76 9.32 -8.28 -9.35
N GLU A 77 9.24 -9.59 -9.53
CA GLU A 77 8.03 -10.35 -9.21
C GLU A 77 7.77 -10.39 -7.70
N LEU A 78 8.81 -10.60 -6.89
CA LEU A 78 8.69 -10.51 -5.43
C LEU A 78 8.23 -9.11 -5.00
N TYR A 79 8.81 -8.08 -5.60
CA TYR A 79 8.47 -6.69 -5.33
C TYR A 79 6.98 -6.42 -5.59
N GLN A 80 6.47 -6.84 -6.75
CA GLN A 80 5.05 -6.69 -7.10
C GLN A 80 4.14 -7.46 -6.14
N LEU A 81 4.53 -8.67 -5.72
CA LEU A 81 3.81 -9.44 -4.71
C LEU A 81 3.74 -8.66 -3.39
N LEU A 82 4.87 -8.15 -2.90
CA LEU A 82 4.92 -7.42 -1.63
C LEU A 82 4.09 -6.13 -1.69
N ILE A 83 4.13 -5.37 -2.79
CA ILE A 83 3.27 -4.18 -2.98
C ILE A 83 1.81 -4.57 -2.84
N THR A 84 1.40 -5.62 -3.56
CA THR A 84 0.00 -6.06 -3.55
C THR A 84 -0.47 -6.44 -2.15
N LEU A 85 0.40 -7.06 -1.35
CA LEU A 85 0.10 -7.46 0.03
C LEU A 85 0.00 -6.25 0.97
N ILE A 86 0.90 -5.28 0.82
CA ILE A 86 0.90 -4.02 1.57
C ILE A 86 -0.36 -3.23 1.25
N GLU A 87 -0.61 -2.95 -0.04
CA GLU A 87 -1.79 -2.20 -0.49
C GLU A 87 -3.09 -2.82 0.01
N LYS A 88 -3.20 -4.15 -0.06
CA LYS A 88 -4.36 -4.85 0.48
C LYS A 88 -4.52 -4.62 1.98
N PHE A 89 -3.45 -4.77 2.75
CA PHE A 89 -3.48 -4.54 4.19
C PHE A 89 -3.84 -3.08 4.50
N GLU A 90 -3.23 -2.12 3.83
CA GLU A 90 -3.47 -0.70 4.05
C GLU A 90 -4.89 -0.28 3.66
N GLN A 91 -5.44 -0.83 2.58
CA GLN A 91 -6.84 -0.62 2.22
C GLN A 91 -7.81 -1.19 3.25
N GLU A 92 -7.51 -2.35 3.85
CA GLU A 92 -8.35 -2.98 4.86
C GLU A 92 -8.20 -2.33 6.25
N TYR A 93 -6.98 -1.90 6.59
CA TYR A 93 -6.59 -1.45 7.92
C TYR A 93 -6.63 0.07 8.08
N TYR A 94 -6.33 0.83 7.02
CA TYR A 94 -6.39 2.30 6.97
C TYR A 94 -7.51 2.77 6.03
N GLN A 95 -8.66 2.08 6.03
CA GLN A 95 -9.80 2.36 5.12
C GLN A 95 -9.97 3.88 4.90
N PRO A 96 -10.23 4.35 3.67
CA PRO A 96 -10.50 5.77 3.40
C PRO A 96 -11.64 6.36 4.23
N ASP A 97 -12.52 5.51 4.77
CA ASP A 97 -13.65 5.87 5.63
C ASP A 97 -13.24 6.08 7.10
N GLU A 98 -12.07 5.58 7.53
CA GLU A 98 -11.35 6.15 8.68
C GLU A 98 -10.74 7.46 8.21
N GLN A 99 -11.59 8.50 8.18
CA GLN A 99 -11.25 9.90 7.90
C GLN A 99 -9.80 10.15 8.27
N ILE A 100 -8.94 10.41 7.27
CA ILE A 100 -7.56 10.86 7.47
C ILE A 100 -7.61 11.88 8.58
N ASN A 101 -7.19 11.48 9.78
CA ASN A 101 -7.44 12.32 10.91
C ASN A 101 -6.51 13.51 10.75
N PRO A 102 -7.01 14.75 10.61
CA PRO A 102 -6.17 15.86 10.21
C PRO A 102 -4.98 16.07 11.17
N HIS A 103 -5.11 15.67 12.44
CA HIS A 103 -3.99 15.71 13.39
C HIS A 103 -2.89 14.69 13.06
N SER A 104 -3.24 13.44 12.72
CA SER A 104 -2.28 12.41 12.31
C SER A 104 -1.54 12.82 11.04
N MET A 105 -2.26 13.43 10.08
CA MET A 105 -1.66 13.99 8.87
C MET A 105 -0.67 15.12 9.19
N ILE A 106 -1.02 16.02 10.11
CA ILE A 106 -0.09 17.09 10.54
C ILE A 106 1.16 16.51 11.20
N LEU A 107 1.01 15.53 12.10
CA LEU A 107 2.15 14.89 12.78
C LEU A 107 3.08 14.21 11.77
N PHE A 108 2.51 13.49 10.81
CA PHE A 108 3.27 12.89 9.72
C PHE A 108 4.03 13.94 8.90
N LEU A 109 3.37 15.04 8.49
CA LEU A 109 4.02 16.08 7.70
C LEU A 109 5.10 16.83 8.50
N LEU A 110 4.95 17.02 9.81
CA LEU A 110 6.01 17.58 10.64
C LEU A 110 7.28 16.73 10.60
N GLU A 111 7.13 15.41 10.70
CA GLU A 111 8.23 14.46 10.61
C GLU A 111 8.88 14.46 9.22
N GLN A 112 8.08 14.44 8.16
CA GLN A 112 8.59 14.39 6.78
C GLN A 112 9.31 15.67 6.34
N PHE A 113 8.87 16.84 6.83
CA PHE A 113 9.44 18.14 6.44
C PHE A 113 10.48 18.68 7.43
N ASP A 114 10.84 17.91 8.46
CA ASP A 114 11.70 18.35 9.58
C ASP A 114 11.23 19.70 10.15
N ARG A 115 9.93 19.76 10.44
CA ARG A 115 9.24 20.93 11.02
C ARG A 115 8.84 20.63 12.45
N ASN A 116 8.79 21.67 13.26
CA ASN A 116 8.47 21.53 14.68
C ASN A 116 7.14 22.21 15.05
N ARG A 117 6.76 22.09 16.32
CA ARG A 117 5.49 22.64 16.85
C ARG A 117 5.55 24.16 16.93
N GLU A 118 6.73 24.73 17.13
CA GLU A 118 6.97 26.16 17.18
C GLU A 118 6.69 26.81 15.82
N ASP A 119 7.08 26.17 14.72
CA ASP A 119 6.77 26.62 13.36
C ASP A 119 5.25 26.63 13.11
N LEU A 120 4.56 25.58 13.55
CA LEU A 120 3.08 25.52 13.50
C LEU A 120 2.43 26.64 14.30
N GLN A 121 3.00 27.01 15.45
CA GLN A 121 2.50 28.12 16.25
C GLN A 121 2.63 29.45 15.52
N VAL A 122 3.72 29.67 14.77
CA VAL A 122 3.88 30.86 13.92
C VAL A 122 2.78 30.91 12.84
N VAL A 123 2.44 29.77 12.25
CA VAL A 123 1.42 29.66 11.20
C VAL A 123 -0.01 29.84 11.75
N LEU A 124 -0.33 29.17 12.86
CA LEU A 124 -1.69 29.13 13.43
C LEU A 124 -1.96 30.26 14.43
N GLY A 125 -0.92 30.93 14.92
CA GLY A 125 -0.98 32.11 15.78
C GLY A 125 -1.30 31.85 17.26
N SER A 126 -1.45 30.59 17.68
CA SER A 126 -1.81 30.24 19.06
C SER A 126 -1.32 28.85 19.45
N GLU A 127 -0.55 28.77 20.54
CA GLU A 127 -0.07 27.50 21.11
C GLU A 127 -1.22 26.60 21.56
N ASN A 128 -2.28 27.17 22.14
CA ASN A 128 -3.47 26.42 22.54
C ASN A 128 -4.17 25.79 21.33
N VAL A 129 -4.24 26.52 20.20
CA VAL A 129 -4.81 25.98 18.96
C VAL A 129 -3.95 24.85 18.41
N VAL A 130 -2.62 25.01 18.39
CA VAL A 130 -1.69 23.94 17.98
C VAL A 130 -1.90 22.70 18.86
N ASN A 131 -1.92 22.85 20.18
CA ASN A 131 -2.11 21.73 21.09
C ASN A 131 -3.45 21.03 20.88
N HIS A 132 -4.57 21.76 20.83
CA HIS A 132 -5.86 21.12 20.63
C HIS A 132 -5.97 20.43 19.25
N ILE A 133 -5.36 20.99 18.20
CA ILE A 133 -5.33 20.34 16.89
C ILE A 133 -4.48 19.06 16.94
N LEU A 134 -3.27 19.11 17.50
CA LEU A 134 -2.36 17.96 17.55
C LEU A 134 -2.87 16.82 18.44
N HIS A 135 -3.73 17.11 19.43
CA HIS A 135 -4.40 16.09 20.25
C HIS A 135 -5.77 15.68 19.69
N GLY A 136 -6.19 16.22 18.54
CA GLY A 136 -7.49 15.90 17.92
C GLY A 136 -8.70 16.45 18.68
N GLU A 137 -8.51 17.38 19.60
CA GLU A 137 -9.54 17.98 20.45
C GLU A 137 -10.31 19.11 19.74
N GLN A 138 -9.76 19.64 18.65
CA GLN A 138 -10.38 20.70 17.86
C GLN A 138 -10.38 20.36 16.36
N LYS A 139 -11.52 20.54 15.70
CA LYS A 139 -11.62 20.46 14.23
C LYS A 139 -10.87 21.62 13.56
N ILE A 140 -10.26 21.34 12.43
CA ILE A 140 -9.53 22.32 11.63
C ILE A 140 -10.54 23.13 10.80
N THR A 141 -10.44 24.46 10.88
CA THR A 141 -11.27 25.35 10.07
C THR A 141 -10.71 25.47 8.64
N PRO A 142 -11.52 25.83 7.63
CA PRO A 142 -11.02 26.03 6.26
C PRO A 142 -9.87 27.05 6.15
N GLU A 143 -9.86 28.07 7.01
CA GLU A 143 -8.76 29.04 7.05
C GLU A 143 -7.47 28.41 7.59
N GLN A 144 -7.56 27.59 8.64
CA GLN A 144 -6.43 26.85 9.19
C GLN A 144 -5.92 25.82 8.18
N ALA A 145 -6.81 25.10 7.51
CA ALA A 145 -6.46 24.15 6.46
C ALA A 145 -5.68 24.81 5.32
N ARG A 146 -6.08 26.03 4.89
CA ARG A 146 -5.32 26.79 3.88
C ARG A 146 -3.92 27.17 4.37
N LYS A 147 -3.80 27.66 5.61
CA LYS A 147 -2.50 28.00 6.21
C LYS A 147 -1.58 26.78 6.32
N LEU A 148 -2.13 25.63 6.71
CA LEU A 148 -1.41 24.36 6.78
C LEU A 148 -0.99 23.87 5.38
N GLY A 149 -1.88 23.95 4.40
CA GLY A 149 -1.56 23.62 3.00
C GLY A 149 -0.43 24.49 2.43
N GLU A 150 -0.45 25.80 2.72
CA GLU A 150 0.64 26.71 2.34
C GLU A 150 1.95 26.39 3.07
N PHE A 151 1.87 26.04 4.36
CA PHE A 151 3.04 25.71 5.18
C PHE A 151 3.73 24.40 4.77
N PHE A 152 2.95 23.36 4.48
CA PHE A 152 3.47 22.05 4.07
C PHE A 152 3.58 21.88 2.55
N HIS A 153 3.14 22.86 1.75
CA HIS A 153 3.06 22.78 0.29
C HIS A 153 2.22 21.60 -0.21
N VAL A 154 1.05 21.38 0.42
CA VAL A 154 0.08 20.33 0.07
C VAL A 154 -1.32 20.89 -0.12
N GLU A 155 -2.21 20.11 -0.72
CA GLU A 155 -3.61 20.51 -0.92
C GLU A 155 -4.34 20.68 0.44
N PRO A 156 -5.03 21.81 0.68
CA PRO A 156 -5.74 22.07 1.93
C PRO A 156 -6.82 21.03 2.27
N SER A 157 -7.35 20.33 1.27
CA SER A 157 -8.38 19.29 1.45
C SER A 157 -7.91 18.14 2.33
N LEU A 158 -6.60 17.92 2.46
CA LEU A 158 -6.02 16.89 3.35
C LEU A 158 -6.31 17.15 4.85
N PHE A 159 -6.67 18.38 5.21
CA PHE A 159 -6.91 18.78 6.59
C PHE A 159 -8.39 19.01 6.92
N ILE A 160 -9.28 18.79 5.96
CA ILE A 160 -10.72 19.07 6.08
C ILE A 160 -11.46 17.73 6.21
N MET A 161 -12.27 17.62 7.27
CA MET A 161 -13.20 16.49 7.49
C MET A 161 -14.62 16.82 7.02
#